data_AF-A0A933IK64-F1
#
_entry.id   AF-A0A933IK64-F1
#
_cell.length_a   1.000
_cell.length_b   1.000
_cell.length_c   1.000
_cell.angle_alpha   90.00
_cell.angle_beta   90.00
_cell.angle_gamma   90.00
#
_symmetry.space_group_name_H-M   'P 1'
#
loop_
_entity.id
_entity.type
_entity.pdbx_description
1 polymer ?
#
loop_
_entity_poly.entity_id
_entity_poly.type
_entity_poly.pdbx_seq_one_letter_code
_entity_poly.pdbx_strand_id
1 'polypeptide(L)'
;MKRGEIWWADLPDPVASEPGFRRPLIIIQIDDFNRSMINTIVVVVLTTNLRLAEAPGNVLLKSEQTGLSKDSVANVSQVLTVDKSFLTEKTGKLPKVELHKIEERFLITSHIRPDGDSIGTQLALGIMLHEMGKKVTIFNEDPVPKCYSFLPHSDWIKSSLNNGNQFDAAIILDCSEWERLGKIAPIAQTADVIINIDHHADSHGLGKYNYIDPSAAAVAEQAYHLLKHMKQPLTYELALCLYTGILTDTGSFKHGNTTVTSHHIVSEFLKVGVKPDFVYRMIHERNSFPAMLLQGMLLSSLQLSNDGHVAWTSITKEMLKKVGYTVEFEPESVLSMMRSIEGIDVALLFRDLGEDKIKVNFRSKSEVDVCQIAQKFNGGGHKQAAGCVITGNLEMVQEMVLQNIMEMLNYY
;
A
#
# COMPACT_ATOMS: atom_id res chain seq x y z
N MET A 1 36.85 0.50 -15.09
CA MET A 1 35.93 1.20 -14.17
C MET A 1 34.79 0.26 -13.83
N LYS A 2 34.56 -0.01 -12.56
CA LYS A 2 33.51 -0.90 -12.04
C LYS A 2 32.66 -0.17 -11.01
N ARG A 3 31.41 -0.61 -10.86
CA ARG A 3 30.49 -0.14 -9.83
C ARG A 3 31.09 -0.29 -8.43
N GLY A 4 30.92 0.76 -7.62
CA GLY A 4 31.47 0.91 -6.28
C GLY A 4 32.94 1.32 -6.22
N GLU A 5 33.65 1.42 -7.35
CA GLU A 5 35.01 1.95 -7.35
C GLU A 5 35.02 3.45 -7.07
N ILE A 6 36.03 3.89 -6.32
CA ILE A 6 36.28 5.28 -5.98
C ILE A 6 37.47 5.77 -6.77
N TRP A 7 37.28 6.86 -7.51
CA TRP A 7 38.26 7.43 -8.41
C TRP A 7 38.45 8.92 -8.13
N TRP A 8 39.69 9.41 -8.16
CA TRP A 8 39.93 10.83 -8.38
C TRP A 8 39.53 11.20 -9.79
N ALA A 9 38.89 12.36 -9.91
CA ALA A 9 38.46 12.90 -11.18
C ALA A 9 38.88 14.35 -11.32
N ASP A 10 39.42 14.72 -12.49
CA ASP A 10 39.73 16.11 -12.83
C ASP A 10 38.53 16.73 -13.54
N LEU A 11 37.63 17.32 -12.74
CA LEU A 11 36.44 17.98 -13.26
C LEU A 11 36.75 19.42 -13.71
N PRO A 12 35.97 19.98 -14.67
CA PRO A 12 36.06 21.38 -15.05
C PRO A 12 35.86 22.35 -13.88
N ASP A 13 36.09 23.64 -14.14
CA ASP A 13 35.71 24.68 -13.19
C ASP A 13 34.21 24.63 -12.89
N PRO A 14 33.81 24.77 -11.62
CA PRO A 14 32.41 24.65 -11.24
C PRO A 14 31.59 25.83 -11.76
N VAL A 15 30.37 25.54 -12.23
CA VAL A 15 29.36 26.55 -12.52
C VAL A 15 28.34 26.55 -11.38
N ALA A 16 28.19 27.69 -10.69
CA ALA A 16 27.33 27.83 -9.52
C ALA A 16 27.61 26.76 -8.44
N SER A 17 26.62 25.93 -8.09
CA SER A 17 26.76 24.89 -7.06
C SER A 17 27.24 23.54 -7.61
N GLU A 18 27.63 23.48 -8.89
CA GLU A 18 28.14 22.25 -9.47
C GLU A 18 29.50 21.85 -8.87
N PRO A 19 29.75 20.54 -8.76
CA PRO A 19 31.06 20.03 -8.37
C PRO A 19 32.09 20.23 -9.50
N GLY A 20 33.19 20.92 -9.18
CA GLY A 20 34.32 21.12 -10.11
C GLY A 20 35.68 20.79 -9.49
N PHE A 21 36.76 21.02 -10.24
CA PHE A 21 38.14 20.69 -9.84
C PHE A 21 38.38 19.20 -9.54
N ARG A 22 39.62 18.88 -9.14
CA ARG A 22 40.02 17.54 -8.75
C ARG A 22 39.31 17.08 -7.48
N ARG A 23 38.50 16.02 -7.57
CA ARG A 23 37.77 15.46 -6.41
C ARG A 23 37.52 13.95 -6.53
N PRO A 24 37.26 13.25 -5.41
CA PRO A 24 36.95 11.83 -5.46
C PRO A 24 35.47 11.60 -5.80
N LEU A 25 35.21 10.60 -6.64
CA LEU A 25 33.90 10.21 -7.14
C LEU A 25 33.68 8.70 -6.94
N ILE A 26 32.45 8.30 -6.60
CA ILE A 26 32.04 6.89 -6.54
C ILE A 26 31.28 6.55 -7.81
N ILE A 27 31.68 5.48 -8.50
CA ILE A 27 30.93 4.95 -9.64
C ILE A 27 29.68 4.20 -9.15
N ILE A 28 28.50 4.68 -9.55
CA ILE A 28 27.21 4.02 -9.28
C ILE A 28 26.58 3.39 -10.54
N GLN A 29 27.11 3.71 -11.73
CA GLN A 29 26.67 3.09 -12.98
C GLN A 29 27.01 1.59 -13.00
N ILE A 30 26.09 0.77 -13.53
CA ILE A 30 26.24 -0.69 -13.64
C ILE A 30 27.40 -1.09 -14.55
N ASP A 31 28.07 -2.19 -14.20
CA ASP A 31 29.28 -2.69 -14.87
C ASP A 31 29.13 -2.91 -16.38
N ASP A 32 27.96 -3.35 -16.84
CA ASP A 32 27.73 -3.65 -18.26
C ASP A 32 27.83 -2.37 -19.11
N PHE A 33 27.27 -1.25 -18.61
CA PHE A 33 27.41 0.06 -19.25
C PHE A 33 28.84 0.59 -19.11
N ASN A 34 29.49 0.39 -17.96
CA ASN A 34 30.89 0.79 -17.75
C ASN A 34 31.86 0.12 -18.73
N ARG A 35 31.56 -1.13 -19.15
CA ARG A 35 32.36 -1.90 -20.12
C ARG A 35 32.01 -1.62 -21.58
N SER A 36 30.87 -0.98 -21.85
CA SER A 36 30.46 -0.60 -23.19
C SER A 36 31.36 0.50 -23.79
N MET A 37 31.22 0.71 -25.10
CA MET A 37 31.90 1.79 -25.84
C MET A 37 31.37 3.20 -25.51
N ILE A 38 30.33 3.31 -24.68
CA ILE A 38 29.81 4.61 -24.21
C ILE A 38 30.87 5.25 -23.32
N ASN A 39 31.27 6.48 -23.62
CA ASN A 39 32.36 7.13 -22.91
C ASN A 39 31.94 7.84 -21.62
N THR A 40 30.64 7.90 -21.34
CA THR A 40 30.09 8.51 -20.13
C THR A 40 29.93 7.49 -18.99
N ILE A 41 30.05 7.96 -17.74
CA ILE A 41 29.85 7.18 -16.52
C ILE A 41 29.08 7.98 -15.46
N VAL A 42 28.16 7.33 -14.74
CA VAL A 42 27.36 7.96 -13.68
C VAL A 42 28.01 7.76 -12.32
N VAL A 43 28.19 8.86 -11.59
CA VAL A 43 29.00 8.93 -10.37
C VAL A 43 28.33 9.79 -9.29
N VAL A 44 28.66 9.52 -8.03
CA VAL A 44 28.31 10.35 -6.86
C VAL A 44 29.56 11.06 -6.36
N VAL A 45 29.43 12.35 -6.04
CA VAL A 45 30.54 13.15 -5.52
C VAL A 45 30.85 12.83 -4.06
N LEU A 46 32.14 12.72 -3.74
CA LEU A 46 32.63 12.71 -2.37
C LEU A 46 33.14 14.07 -1.94
N THR A 47 32.80 14.46 -0.71
CA THR A 47 33.21 15.72 -0.10
C THR A 47 33.69 15.52 1.32
N THR A 48 34.70 16.29 1.74
CA THR A 48 35.19 16.32 3.13
C THR A 48 34.35 17.23 4.03
N ASN A 49 33.34 17.91 3.49
CA ASN A 49 32.39 18.67 4.29
C ASN A 49 31.42 17.72 5.02
N LEU A 50 31.84 17.23 6.19
CA LEU A 50 31.10 16.23 6.97
C LEU A 50 29.73 16.73 7.44
N ARG A 51 29.48 18.04 7.49
CA ARG A 51 28.16 18.60 7.82
C ARG A 51 27.08 18.16 6.84
N LEU A 52 27.46 17.85 5.60
CA LEU A 52 26.52 17.35 4.60
C LEU A 52 26.00 15.94 4.92
N ALA A 53 26.57 15.22 5.89
CA ALA A 53 26.00 13.95 6.36
C ALA A 53 24.62 14.14 7.02
N GLU A 54 24.29 15.34 7.48
CA GLU A 54 22.98 15.67 8.06
C GLU A 54 21.90 15.89 6.97
N ALA A 55 22.31 16.05 5.71
CA ALA A 55 21.37 16.24 4.61
C ALA A 55 20.70 14.91 4.23
N PRO A 56 19.39 14.90 3.92
CA PRO A 56 18.66 13.68 3.59
C PRO A 56 19.33 12.87 2.48
N GLY A 57 19.48 11.56 2.71
CA GLY A 57 20.03 10.62 1.75
C GLY A 57 21.56 10.59 1.63
N ASN A 58 22.29 11.56 2.19
CA ASN A 58 23.75 11.56 2.17
C ASN A 58 24.31 10.47 3.10
N VAL A 59 25.45 9.90 2.71
CA VAL A 59 26.07 8.79 3.44
C VAL A 59 27.45 9.20 3.94
N LEU A 60 27.66 9.16 5.26
CA LEU A 60 28.98 9.32 5.85
C LEU A 60 29.82 8.06 5.60
N LEU A 61 30.99 8.24 5.01
CA LEU A 61 31.93 7.18 4.66
C LEU A 61 33.26 7.41 5.37
N LYS A 62 33.70 6.42 6.14
CA LYS A 62 34.99 6.49 6.82
C LYS A 62 36.15 6.32 5.81
N SER A 63 37.25 6.98 6.08
CA SER A 63 38.52 6.86 5.33
C SER A 63 38.94 5.41 5.10
N GLU A 64 38.88 4.59 6.16
CA GLU A 64 39.15 3.14 6.14
C GLU A 64 38.24 2.34 5.18
N GLN A 65 37.03 2.83 4.89
CA GLN A 65 36.08 2.18 3.96
C GLN A 65 36.30 2.62 2.50
N THR A 66 36.86 3.82 2.29
CA THR A 66 36.98 4.46 0.96
C THR A 66 38.37 4.33 0.36
N GLY A 67 39.40 4.14 1.20
CA GLY A 67 40.81 4.26 0.80
C GLY A 67 41.28 5.71 0.68
N LEU A 68 40.45 6.69 1.01
CA LEU A 68 40.82 8.11 1.05
C LEU A 68 41.54 8.44 2.36
N SER A 69 42.30 9.53 2.35
CA SER A 69 43.06 9.99 3.53
C SER A 69 42.21 10.63 4.62
N LYS A 70 40.92 10.91 4.34
CA LYS A 70 39.98 11.56 5.25
C LYS A 70 38.60 10.93 5.10
N ASP A 71 37.82 11.00 6.18
CA ASP A 71 36.40 10.71 6.14
C ASP A 71 35.72 11.66 5.15
N SER A 72 34.67 11.18 4.51
CA SER A 72 33.98 11.89 3.44
C SER A 72 32.49 11.58 3.46
N VAL A 73 31.72 12.40 2.77
CA VAL A 73 30.28 12.20 2.59
C VAL A 73 30.01 11.94 1.12
N ALA A 74 29.29 10.87 0.83
CA ALA A 74 28.65 10.67 -0.46
C ALA A 74 27.48 11.64 -0.57
N ASN A 75 27.67 12.68 -1.38
CA ASN A 75 26.69 13.72 -1.59
C ASN A 75 25.69 13.29 -2.67
N VAL A 76 24.61 12.64 -2.28
CA VAL A 76 23.62 12.06 -3.21
C VAL A 76 22.84 13.13 -3.98
N SER A 77 22.87 14.39 -3.53
CA SER A 77 22.32 15.51 -4.31
C SER A 77 23.22 15.93 -5.49
N GLN A 78 24.43 15.38 -5.60
CA GLN A 78 25.40 15.66 -6.66
C GLN A 78 25.76 14.35 -7.40
N VAL A 79 24.75 13.76 -8.05
CA VAL A 79 24.94 12.69 -9.04
C VAL A 79 25.26 13.31 -10.39
N LEU A 80 26.36 12.91 -11.00
CA LEU A 80 26.84 13.44 -12.26
C LEU A 80 26.95 12.34 -13.32
N THR A 81 26.83 12.75 -14.57
CA THR A 81 27.36 11.99 -15.70
C THR A 81 28.67 12.64 -16.14
N VAL A 82 29.78 11.93 -16.07
CA VAL A 82 31.11 12.43 -16.45
C VAL A 82 31.69 11.60 -17.58
N ASP A 83 32.60 12.17 -18.37
CA ASP A 83 33.38 11.37 -19.32
C ASP A 83 34.39 10.51 -18.56
N LYS A 84 34.59 9.26 -18.99
CA LYS A 84 35.54 8.32 -18.39
C LYS A 84 36.96 8.89 -18.39
N SER A 85 37.33 9.74 -19.36
CA SER A 85 38.63 10.41 -19.40
C SER A 85 38.90 11.35 -18.23
N PHE A 86 37.87 11.81 -17.52
CA PHE A 86 38.05 12.63 -16.31
C PHE A 86 38.49 11.80 -15.11
N LEU A 87 38.24 10.49 -15.08
CA LEU A 87 38.63 9.62 -13.97
C LEU A 87 40.10 9.21 -14.12
N THR A 88 40.96 9.75 -13.27
CA THR A 88 42.42 9.65 -13.44
C THR A 88 43.06 8.57 -12.59
N GLU A 89 42.65 8.43 -11.32
CA GLU A 89 43.31 7.53 -10.38
C GLU A 89 42.30 6.78 -9.52
N LYS A 90 42.37 5.44 -9.53
CA LYS A 90 41.56 4.60 -8.63
C LYS A 90 42.17 4.60 -7.23
N THR A 91 41.40 5.01 -6.24
CA THR A 91 41.85 5.05 -4.84
C THR A 91 41.30 3.90 -4.02
N GLY A 92 40.11 3.40 -4.36
CA GLY A 92 39.50 2.34 -3.57
C GLY A 92 38.30 1.69 -4.23
N LYS A 93 37.65 0.82 -3.46
CA LYS A 93 36.36 0.26 -3.80
C LYS A 93 35.54 0.16 -2.53
N LEU A 94 34.37 0.79 -2.56
CA LEU A 94 33.49 0.82 -1.43
C LEU A 94 32.96 -0.59 -1.11
N PRO A 95 32.91 -1.00 0.18
CA PRO A 95 32.24 -2.22 0.58
C PRO A 95 30.79 -2.22 0.09
N LYS A 96 30.27 -3.39 -0.29
CA LYS A 96 28.88 -3.50 -0.79
C LYS A 96 27.88 -2.84 0.16
N VAL A 97 28.00 -3.10 1.46
CA VAL A 97 27.10 -2.56 2.50
C VAL A 97 27.02 -1.03 2.46
N GLU A 98 28.15 -0.34 2.28
CA GLU A 98 28.17 1.12 2.20
C GLU A 98 27.66 1.63 0.84
N LEU A 99 27.93 0.89 -0.25
CA LEU A 99 27.39 1.21 -1.57
C LEU A 99 25.86 1.07 -1.62
N HIS A 100 25.29 0.11 -0.90
CA HIS A 100 23.85 -0.06 -0.80
C HIS A 100 23.17 1.12 -0.11
N LYS A 101 23.80 1.74 0.90
CA LYS A 101 23.29 2.98 1.51
C LYS A 101 23.23 4.14 0.51
N ILE A 102 24.12 4.16 -0.48
CA ILE A 102 24.13 5.15 -1.57
C ILE A 102 23.06 4.84 -2.62
N GLU A 103 22.67 3.57 -2.80
CA GLU A 103 21.82 3.08 -3.89
C GLU A 103 20.55 2.35 -3.42
N GLU A 104 19.95 2.76 -2.30
CA GLU A 104 18.85 2.03 -1.67
C GLU A 104 17.65 1.83 -2.60
N ARG A 105 17.36 0.55 -2.89
CA ARG A 105 16.17 0.08 -3.60
C ARG A 105 15.12 -0.36 -2.60
N PHE A 106 14.04 0.38 -2.55
CA PHE A 106 12.89 0.10 -1.70
C PHE A 106 11.83 -0.68 -2.47
N LEU A 107 11.37 -1.76 -1.89
CA LEU A 107 10.06 -2.34 -2.20
C LEU A 107 9.04 -1.73 -1.25
N ILE A 108 7.91 -1.27 -1.76
CA ILE A 108 6.72 -0.97 -0.96
C ILE A 108 5.63 -1.96 -1.39
N THR A 109 4.99 -2.59 -0.43
CA THR A 109 3.93 -3.57 -0.68
C THR A 109 2.90 -3.58 0.46
N SER A 110 1.77 -4.21 0.22
CA SER A 110 0.68 -4.34 1.19
C SER A 110 -0.12 -5.62 0.95
N HIS A 111 -1.27 -5.73 1.59
CA HIS A 111 -2.12 -6.92 1.53
C HIS A 111 -2.81 -7.12 0.17
N ILE A 112 -3.21 -8.36 -0.11
CA ILE A 112 -4.11 -8.73 -1.20
C ILE A 112 -5.44 -7.99 -1.07
N ARG A 113 -6.08 -7.70 -2.20
CA ARG A 113 -7.26 -6.82 -2.31
C ARG A 113 -7.02 -5.50 -1.58
N PRO A 114 -6.03 -4.70 -2.03
CA PRO A 114 -5.66 -3.47 -1.34
C PRO A 114 -6.81 -2.46 -1.35
N ASP A 115 -7.00 -1.76 -0.24
CA ASP A 115 -8.02 -0.73 -0.09
C ASP A 115 -7.44 0.69 -0.20
N GLY A 116 -8.21 1.70 0.19
CA GLY A 116 -7.78 3.10 0.05
C GLY A 116 -6.64 3.48 0.99
N ASP A 117 -6.55 2.86 2.18
CA ASP A 117 -5.48 3.14 3.14
C ASP A 117 -4.17 2.53 2.65
N SER A 118 -4.22 1.26 2.28
CA SER A 118 -3.14 0.57 1.63
C SER A 118 -2.63 1.32 0.38
N ILE A 119 -3.50 1.63 -0.59
CA ILE A 119 -3.09 2.27 -1.85
C ILE A 119 -2.60 3.70 -1.62
N GLY A 120 -3.33 4.49 -0.83
CA GLY A 120 -2.99 5.88 -0.56
C GLY A 120 -1.65 6.01 0.15
N THR A 121 -1.42 5.20 1.19
CA THR A 121 -0.18 5.21 1.97
C THR A 121 1.01 4.74 1.14
N GLN A 122 0.84 3.70 0.31
CA GLN A 122 1.88 3.23 -0.61
C GLN A 122 2.34 4.33 -1.56
N LEU A 123 1.40 5.05 -2.19
CA LEU A 123 1.72 6.13 -3.12
C LEU A 123 2.39 7.31 -2.40
N ALA A 124 1.90 7.70 -1.24
CA ALA A 124 2.49 8.80 -0.48
C ALA A 124 3.95 8.52 -0.07
N LEU A 125 4.23 7.34 0.48
CA LEU A 125 5.60 6.96 0.84
C LEU A 125 6.48 6.73 -0.39
N GLY A 126 5.90 6.22 -1.49
CA GLY A 126 6.60 6.06 -2.75
C GLY A 126 7.03 7.39 -3.37
N ILE A 127 6.13 8.39 -3.40
CA ILE A 127 6.42 9.75 -3.85
C ILE A 127 7.51 10.36 -2.97
N MET A 128 7.37 10.29 -1.64
CA MET A 128 8.39 10.80 -0.71
C MET A 128 9.76 10.20 -0.98
N LEU A 129 9.87 8.87 -1.05
CA LEU A 129 11.15 8.20 -1.29
C LEU A 129 11.71 8.52 -2.68
N HIS A 130 10.84 8.66 -3.69
CA HIS A 130 11.25 9.09 -5.02
C HIS A 130 11.80 10.53 -5.03
N GLU A 131 11.14 11.47 -4.35
CA GLU A 131 11.60 12.86 -4.19
C GLU A 131 12.93 12.94 -3.42
N MET A 132 13.20 11.98 -2.53
CA MET A 132 14.50 11.81 -1.85
C MET A 132 15.58 11.13 -2.73
N GLY A 133 15.30 10.89 -4.01
CA GLY A 133 16.24 10.30 -4.97
C GLY A 133 16.43 8.79 -4.82
N LYS A 134 15.54 8.09 -4.10
CA LYS A 134 15.62 6.64 -3.90
C LYS A 134 14.97 5.89 -5.07
N LYS A 135 15.40 4.65 -5.28
CA LYS A 135 14.76 3.75 -6.26
C LYS A 135 13.62 3.02 -5.59
N VAL A 136 12.40 3.30 -6.00
CA VAL A 136 11.20 2.73 -5.38
C VAL A 136 10.48 1.84 -6.38
N THR A 137 10.13 0.64 -5.94
CA THR A 137 9.18 -0.23 -6.60
C THR A 137 7.97 -0.40 -5.70
N ILE A 138 6.78 -0.10 -6.19
CA ILE A 138 5.53 -0.39 -5.48
C ILE A 138 4.86 -1.58 -6.16
N PHE A 139 4.59 -2.63 -5.39
CA PHE A 139 4.05 -3.87 -5.94
C PHE A 139 3.04 -4.51 -4.99
N ASN A 140 1.90 -4.94 -5.54
CA ASN A 140 0.90 -5.76 -4.85
C ASN A 140 0.55 -6.96 -5.72
N GLU A 141 0.07 -8.05 -5.13
CA GLU A 141 -0.46 -9.18 -5.91
C GLU A 141 -1.68 -8.75 -6.74
N ASP A 142 -2.63 -8.06 -6.10
CA ASP A 142 -3.84 -7.58 -6.74
C ASP A 142 -3.65 -6.17 -7.31
N PRO A 143 -4.29 -5.84 -8.45
CA PRO A 143 -4.18 -4.54 -9.08
C PRO A 143 -4.87 -3.45 -8.25
N VAL A 144 -4.52 -2.19 -8.53
CA VAL A 144 -5.20 -1.03 -7.95
C VAL A 144 -6.68 -1.04 -8.34
N PRO A 145 -7.61 -1.03 -7.36
CA PRO A 145 -9.04 -0.88 -7.64
C PRO A 145 -9.33 0.39 -8.46
N LYS A 146 -10.24 0.28 -9.42
CA LYS A 146 -10.59 1.38 -10.35
C LYS A 146 -11.05 2.65 -9.64
N CYS A 147 -11.68 2.52 -8.46
CA CYS A 147 -12.09 3.67 -7.65
C CYS A 147 -10.91 4.50 -7.12
N TYR A 148 -9.68 3.94 -7.08
CA TYR A 148 -8.46 4.64 -6.65
C TYR A 148 -7.57 5.09 -7.82
N SER A 149 -7.98 4.86 -9.08
CA SER A 149 -7.20 5.24 -10.26
C SER A 149 -7.03 6.76 -10.46
N PHE A 150 -7.72 7.57 -9.65
CA PHE A 150 -7.60 9.03 -9.67
C PHE A 150 -6.43 9.54 -8.82
N LEU A 151 -5.86 8.68 -7.98
CA LEU A 151 -4.72 9.04 -7.14
C LEU A 151 -3.48 9.29 -8.02
N PRO A 152 -2.66 10.31 -7.67
CA PRO A 152 -1.45 10.60 -8.39
C PRO A 152 -0.54 9.38 -8.36
N HIS A 153 0.07 9.07 -9.51
CA HIS A 153 0.99 7.94 -9.66
C HIS A 153 0.39 6.56 -9.34
N SER A 154 -0.94 6.39 -9.39
CA SER A 154 -1.57 5.08 -9.19
C SER A 154 -1.06 4.00 -10.16
N ASP A 155 -0.54 4.40 -11.31
CA ASP A 155 0.11 3.54 -12.29
C ASP A 155 1.50 3.03 -11.83
N TRP A 156 2.11 3.60 -10.80
CA TRP A 156 3.37 3.11 -10.23
C TRP A 156 3.21 1.77 -9.53
N ILE A 157 2.01 1.47 -9.01
CA ILE A 157 1.70 0.20 -8.38
C ILE A 157 1.56 -0.86 -9.48
N LYS A 158 2.46 -1.85 -9.48
CA LYS A 158 2.43 -2.94 -10.43
C LYS A 158 1.88 -4.22 -9.79
N SER A 159 1.27 -5.06 -10.62
CA SER A 159 0.82 -6.41 -10.25
C SER A 159 1.56 -7.55 -10.99
N SER A 160 2.55 -7.19 -11.82
CA SER A 160 3.56 -8.13 -12.32
C SER A 160 4.98 -7.62 -12.08
N LEU A 161 5.86 -8.49 -11.57
CA LEU A 161 7.30 -8.23 -11.48
C LEU A 161 8.05 -9.03 -12.54
N ASN A 162 9.10 -8.42 -13.10
CA ASN A 162 10.09 -9.15 -13.86
C ASN A 162 10.97 -9.98 -12.93
N ASN A 163 11.45 -11.13 -13.42
CA ASN A 163 12.35 -12.01 -12.66
C ASN A 163 13.65 -11.27 -12.29
N GLY A 164 14.15 -11.49 -11.06
CA GLY A 164 15.47 -11.02 -10.63
C GLY A 164 15.50 -9.70 -9.84
N ASN A 165 14.37 -9.21 -9.35
CA ASN A 165 14.36 -8.03 -8.47
C ASN A 165 14.95 -8.37 -7.09
N GLN A 166 15.91 -7.56 -6.65
CA GLN A 166 16.47 -7.60 -5.30
C GLN A 166 16.29 -6.21 -4.67
N PHE A 167 15.89 -6.17 -3.40
CA PHE A 167 15.60 -4.96 -2.67
C PHE A 167 16.48 -4.86 -1.43
N ASP A 168 16.94 -3.66 -1.12
CA ASP A 168 17.76 -3.40 0.06
C ASP A 168 16.86 -3.21 1.29
N ALA A 169 15.65 -2.67 1.09
CA ALA A 169 14.61 -2.62 2.11
C ALA A 169 13.23 -2.93 1.52
N ALA A 170 12.38 -3.58 2.32
CA ALA A 170 10.96 -3.77 2.04
C ALA A 170 10.13 -3.03 3.11
N ILE A 171 9.19 -2.21 2.67
CA ILE A 171 8.21 -1.52 3.50
C ILE A 171 6.86 -2.20 3.29
N ILE A 172 6.37 -2.86 4.34
CA ILE A 172 5.10 -3.58 4.35
C ILE A 172 4.09 -2.71 5.08
N LEU A 173 3.06 -2.29 4.37
CA LEU A 173 2.04 -1.36 4.88
C LEU A 173 0.73 -2.09 5.12
N ASP A 174 0.06 -1.72 6.21
CA ASP A 174 -1.34 -2.11 6.48
C ASP A 174 -1.55 -3.63 6.45
N CYS A 175 -0.60 -4.36 7.04
CA CYS A 175 -0.60 -5.80 6.96
C CYS A 175 0.12 -6.42 8.16
N SER A 176 -0.58 -7.32 8.84
CA SER A 176 -0.15 -7.99 10.06
C SER A 176 0.38 -9.41 9.82
N GLU A 177 0.13 -10.01 8.65
CA GLU A 177 0.41 -11.42 8.36
C GLU A 177 1.04 -11.60 6.96
N TRP A 178 2.02 -12.52 6.84
CA TRP A 178 2.71 -12.78 5.57
C TRP A 178 1.79 -13.33 4.48
N GLU A 179 0.82 -14.16 4.88
CA GLU A 179 -0.18 -14.76 4.01
C GLU A 179 -1.02 -13.71 3.30
N ARG A 180 -1.28 -12.59 3.99
CA ARG A 180 -2.03 -11.46 3.43
C ARG A 180 -1.24 -10.70 2.37
N LEU A 181 0.08 -10.79 2.28
CA LEU A 181 0.85 -10.21 1.17
C LEU A 181 0.68 -11.03 -0.13
N GLY A 182 0.36 -12.31 -0.01
CA GLY A 182 0.23 -13.20 -1.16
C GLY A 182 1.55 -13.46 -1.88
N LYS A 183 1.56 -13.45 -3.21
CA LYS A 183 2.70 -13.84 -4.06
C LYS A 183 3.95 -12.97 -3.91
N ILE A 184 3.83 -11.75 -3.37
CA ILE A 184 4.99 -10.88 -3.10
C ILE A 184 5.74 -11.27 -1.83
N ALA A 185 5.09 -12.00 -0.90
CA ALA A 185 5.67 -12.33 0.40
C ALA A 185 7.07 -12.94 0.29
N PRO A 186 7.32 -13.96 -0.57
CA PRO A 186 8.65 -14.56 -0.68
C PRO A 186 9.71 -13.58 -1.19
N ILE A 187 9.34 -12.62 -2.04
CA ILE A 187 10.25 -11.59 -2.56
C ILE A 187 10.54 -10.54 -1.49
N ALA A 188 9.51 -10.06 -0.78
CA ALA A 188 9.67 -9.10 0.31
C ALA A 188 10.58 -9.64 1.43
N GLN A 189 10.48 -10.94 1.73
CA GLN A 189 11.32 -11.65 2.69
C GLN A 189 12.81 -11.71 2.31
N THR A 190 13.16 -11.49 1.03
CA THR A 190 14.56 -11.45 0.58
C THR A 190 15.25 -10.11 0.81
N ALA A 191 14.52 -9.07 1.23
CA ALA A 191 15.10 -7.76 1.51
C ALA A 191 15.98 -7.79 2.77
N ASP A 192 17.09 -7.05 2.76
CA ASP A 192 18.03 -7.01 3.90
C ASP A 192 17.40 -6.39 5.15
N VAL A 193 16.49 -5.44 4.96
CA VAL A 193 15.72 -4.78 6.02
C VAL A 193 14.24 -4.82 5.69
N ILE A 194 13.43 -5.32 6.62
CA ILE A 194 11.97 -5.27 6.51
C ILE A 194 11.45 -4.28 7.54
N ILE A 195 10.64 -3.33 7.08
CA ILE A 195 9.95 -2.32 7.87
C ILE A 195 8.46 -2.58 7.74
N ASN A 196 7.74 -2.67 8.84
CA ASN A 196 6.29 -2.82 8.83
C ASN A 196 5.63 -1.62 9.51
N ILE A 197 4.65 -1.01 8.85
CA ILE A 197 3.82 0.07 9.39
C ILE A 197 2.38 -0.40 9.33
N ASP A 198 1.74 -0.47 10.47
CA ASP A 198 0.44 -1.10 10.61
C ASP A 198 -0.31 -0.52 11.83
N HIS A 199 -1.62 -0.71 11.86
CA HIS A 199 -2.50 -0.25 12.93
C HIS A 199 -3.46 -1.35 13.42
N HIS A 200 -3.35 -2.58 12.90
CA HIS A 200 -4.14 -3.70 13.39
C HIS A 200 -3.75 -4.06 14.84
N ALA A 201 -4.73 -4.17 15.72
CA ALA A 201 -4.52 -4.40 17.17
C ALA A 201 -3.87 -5.75 17.51
N ASP A 202 -4.04 -6.74 16.63
CA ASP A 202 -3.46 -8.09 16.70
C ASP A 202 -2.11 -8.20 15.98
N SER A 203 -1.60 -7.12 15.39
CA SER A 203 -0.34 -7.13 14.67
C SER A 203 0.85 -7.30 15.61
N HIS A 204 1.67 -8.32 15.33
CA HIS A 204 2.94 -8.56 16.03
C HIS A 204 4.16 -8.00 15.28
N GLY A 205 3.94 -7.35 14.14
CA GLY A 205 4.98 -6.86 13.25
C GLY A 205 5.58 -7.95 12.37
N LEU A 206 5.80 -7.62 11.10
CA LEU A 206 6.40 -8.54 10.11
C LEU A 206 7.90 -8.30 9.89
N GLY A 207 8.42 -7.17 10.36
CA GLY A 207 9.74 -6.67 10.03
C GLY A 207 10.75 -6.66 11.17
N LYS A 208 11.97 -6.28 10.81
CA LYS A 208 13.01 -5.91 11.78
C LYS A 208 12.64 -4.63 12.53
N TYR A 209 12.00 -3.69 11.83
CA TYR A 209 11.46 -2.47 12.40
C TYR A 209 9.95 -2.47 12.22
N ASN A 210 9.21 -2.25 13.30
CA ASN A 210 7.76 -2.28 13.29
C ASN A 210 7.24 -0.99 13.93
N TYR A 211 6.44 -0.22 13.19
CA TYR A 211 5.67 0.90 13.71
C TYR A 211 4.19 0.48 13.74
N ILE A 212 3.80 -0.10 14.87
CA ILE A 212 2.44 -0.60 15.09
C ILE A 212 1.72 0.35 16.04
N ASP A 213 0.65 1.01 15.58
CA ASP A 213 -0.13 1.94 16.39
C ASP A 213 -1.65 1.68 16.27
N PRO A 214 -2.22 0.82 17.14
CA PRO A 214 -3.64 0.51 17.11
C PRO A 214 -4.56 1.68 17.47
N SER A 215 -4.02 2.82 17.91
CA SER A 215 -4.80 4.02 18.16
C SER A 215 -4.96 4.90 16.91
N ALA A 216 -4.16 4.65 15.87
CA ALA A 216 -4.27 5.33 14.59
C ALA A 216 -5.51 4.85 13.83
N ALA A 217 -6.24 5.80 13.26
CA ALA A 217 -7.45 5.48 12.51
C ALA A 217 -7.16 4.87 11.13
N ALA A 218 -5.91 4.99 10.66
CA ALA A 218 -5.40 4.51 9.39
C ALA A 218 -3.86 4.55 9.40
N VAL A 219 -3.19 3.68 8.64
CA VAL A 219 -1.75 3.75 8.37
C VAL A 219 -1.37 5.08 7.69
N ALA A 220 -2.30 5.68 6.94
CA ALA A 220 -2.14 7.02 6.38
C ALA A 220 -1.86 8.11 7.44
N GLU A 221 -2.39 7.99 8.67
CA GLU A 221 -2.07 8.92 9.77
C GLU A 221 -0.61 8.76 10.20
N GLN A 222 -0.14 7.51 10.33
CA GLN A 222 1.24 7.20 10.68
C GLN A 222 2.21 7.70 9.59
N ALA A 223 1.85 7.54 8.31
CA ALA A 223 2.64 8.06 7.19
C ALA A 223 2.69 9.59 7.18
N TYR A 224 1.60 10.29 7.53
CA TYR A 224 1.63 11.74 7.73
C TYR A 224 2.61 12.16 8.82
N HIS A 225 2.59 11.47 9.98
CA HIS A 225 3.52 11.76 11.07
C HIS A 225 4.97 11.49 10.66
N LEU A 226 5.22 10.44 9.89
CA LEU A 226 6.54 10.14 9.32
C LEU A 226 7.02 11.27 8.41
N LEU A 227 6.18 11.75 7.47
CA LEU A 227 6.50 12.89 6.61
C LEU A 227 6.89 14.12 7.42
N LYS A 228 6.12 14.44 8.46
CA LYS A 228 6.40 15.58 9.35
C LYS A 228 7.72 15.40 10.10
N HIS A 229 7.98 14.20 10.62
CA HIS A 229 9.22 13.89 11.32
C HIS A 229 10.44 14.02 10.40
N MET A 230 10.32 13.57 9.16
CA MET A 230 11.34 13.69 8.12
C MET A 230 11.46 15.10 7.53
N LYS A 231 10.61 16.05 7.98
CA LYS A 231 10.51 17.42 7.47
C LYS A 231 10.22 17.47 5.97
N GLN A 232 9.53 16.46 5.44
CA GLN A 232 9.08 16.46 4.05
C GLN A 232 7.95 17.49 3.88
N PRO A 233 8.03 18.38 2.86
CA PRO A 233 6.93 19.27 2.54
C PRO A 233 5.67 18.49 2.19
N LEU A 234 4.54 18.89 2.77
CA LEU A 234 3.25 18.28 2.45
C LEU A 234 2.70 18.88 1.14
N THR A 235 2.92 18.18 0.03
CA THR A 235 2.37 18.57 -1.28
C THR A 235 0.89 18.16 -1.38
N TYR A 236 0.17 18.74 -2.37
CA TYR A 236 -1.20 18.34 -2.67
C TYR A 236 -1.30 16.85 -3.01
N GLU A 237 -0.33 16.29 -3.75
CA GLU A 237 -0.33 14.88 -4.14
C GLU A 237 -0.20 13.94 -2.94
N LEU A 238 0.75 14.21 -2.05
CA LEU A 238 0.91 13.47 -0.79
C LEU A 238 -0.35 13.56 0.06
N ALA A 239 -0.91 14.76 0.20
CA ALA A 239 -2.12 14.98 0.97
C ALA A 239 -3.35 14.27 0.38
N LEU A 240 -3.50 14.24 -0.94
CA LEU A 240 -4.61 13.57 -1.62
C LEU A 240 -4.57 12.05 -1.41
N CYS A 241 -3.37 11.47 -1.51
CA CYS A 241 -3.12 10.06 -1.23
C CYS A 241 -3.45 9.71 0.22
N LEU A 242 -2.89 10.45 1.19
CA LEU A 242 -3.11 10.16 2.61
C LEU A 242 -4.54 10.46 3.07
N TYR A 243 -5.16 11.54 2.58
CA TYR A 243 -6.57 11.83 2.85
C TYR A 243 -7.47 10.67 2.40
N THR A 244 -7.18 10.08 1.24
CA THR A 244 -7.95 8.95 0.71
C THR A 244 -7.89 7.75 1.66
N GLY A 245 -6.72 7.44 2.20
CA GLY A 245 -6.56 6.37 3.19
C GLY A 245 -7.36 6.59 4.47
N ILE A 246 -7.21 7.78 5.08
CA ILE A 246 -7.99 8.14 6.27
C ILE A 246 -9.50 8.11 5.97
N LEU A 247 -9.93 8.63 4.83
CA LEU A 247 -11.35 8.66 4.45
C LEU A 247 -11.91 7.23 4.35
N THR A 248 -11.20 6.31 3.70
CA THR A 248 -11.72 4.95 3.51
C THR A 248 -11.76 4.17 4.81
N ASP A 249 -10.71 4.24 5.62
CA ASP A 249 -10.61 3.39 6.81
C ASP A 249 -11.50 3.86 7.98
N THR A 250 -11.80 5.16 8.02
CA THR A 250 -12.80 5.73 8.94
C THR A 250 -14.24 5.62 8.43
N GLY A 251 -14.47 5.00 7.27
CA GLY A 251 -15.79 4.92 6.65
C GLY A 251 -16.37 6.30 6.35
N SER A 252 -15.56 7.21 5.83
CA SER A 252 -15.86 8.63 5.68
C SER A 252 -16.18 9.30 7.03
N PHE A 253 -15.35 9.06 8.04
CA PHE A 253 -15.47 9.61 9.39
C PHE A 253 -16.72 9.18 10.17
N LYS A 254 -17.37 8.09 9.75
CA LYS A 254 -18.59 7.55 10.38
C LYS A 254 -18.28 6.43 11.37
N HIS A 255 -17.12 5.80 11.25
CA HIS A 255 -16.74 4.66 12.08
C HIS A 255 -16.11 5.11 13.40
N GLY A 256 -16.19 4.25 14.42
CA GLY A 256 -15.76 4.54 15.78
C GLY A 256 -14.24 4.70 15.95
N ASN A 257 -13.44 4.31 14.96
CA ASN A 257 -12.00 4.57 14.88
C ASN A 257 -11.68 6.03 14.51
N THR A 258 -12.66 6.84 14.14
CA THR A 258 -12.44 8.27 13.83
C THR A 258 -12.03 9.05 15.08
N THR A 259 -10.88 9.74 15.03
CA THR A 259 -10.35 10.47 16.19
C THR A 259 -10.23 11.98 15.98
N VAL A 260 -9.90 12.69 17.07
CA VAL A 260 -9.49 14.12 17.03
C VAL A 260 -8.22 14.27 16.19
N THR A 261 -7.28 13.32 16.28
CA THR A 261 -6.07 13.28 15.46
C THR A 261 -6.41 13.22 13.97
N SER A 262 -7.34 12.35 13.57
CA SER A 262 -7.80 12.23 12.18
C SER A 262 -8.26 13.58 11.62
N HIS A 263 -9.09 14.30 12.37
CA HIS A 263 -9.62 15.60 11.94
C HIS A 263 -8.54 16.69 11.89
N HIS A 264 -7.58 16.68 12.82
CA HIS A 264 -6.44 17.60 12.78
C HIS A 264 -5.57 17.37 11.55
N ILE A 265 -5.22 16.12 11.26
CA ILE A 265 -4.43 15.75 10.06
C ILE A 265 -5.19 16.17 8.80
N VAL A 266 -6.47 15.81 8.70
CA VAL A 266 -7.33 16.19 7.57
C VAL A 266 -7.37 17.70 7.37
N SER A 267 -7.43 18.49 8.45
CA SER A 267 -7.42 19.95 8.34
C SER A 267 -6.18 20.49 7.63
N GLU A 268 -5.03 19.82 7.77
CA GLU A 268 -3.79 20.16 7.05
C GLU A 268 -3.89 19.78 5.57
N PHE A 269 -4.54 18.66 5.23
CA PHE A 269 -4.79 18.26 3.85
C PHE A 269 -5.73 19.25 3.13
N LEU A 270 -6.73 19.77 3.82
CA LEU A 270 -7.61 20.80 3.26
C LEU A 270 -6.86 22.11 2.96
N LYS A 271 -5.92 22.52 3.84
CA LYS A 271 -5.11 23.73 3.63
C LYS A 271 -4.26 23.67 2.37
N VAL A 272 -3.80 22.49 1.97
CA VAL A 272 -3.03 22.29 0.73
C VAL A 272 -3.92 22.03 -0.49
N GLY A 273 -5.24 22.02 -0.31
CA GLY A 273 -6.23 22.05 -1.40
C GLY A 273 -7.00 20.76 -1.64
N VAL A 274 -6.84 19.72 -0.80
CA VAL A 274 -7.65 18.49 -0.91
C VAL A 274 -9.13 18.82 -0.72
N LYS A 275 -9.98 18.29 -1.60
CA LYS A 275 -11.42 18.54 -1.61
C LYS A 275 -12.17 17.26 -1.20
N PRO A 276 -12.78 17.20 -0.01
CA PRO A 276 -13.53 16.04 0.46
C PRO A 276 -14.59 15.54 -0.51
N ASP A 277 -15.34 16.46 -1.12
CA ASP A 277 -16.41 16.13 -2.08
C ASP A 277 -15.87 15.44 -3.34
N PHE A 278 -14.69 15.87 -3.81
CA PHE A 278 -14.03 15.24 -4.95
C PHE A 278 -13.63 13.81 -4.62
N VAL A 279 -12.93 13.59 -3.51
CA VAL A 279 -12.46 12.26 -3.11
C VAL A 279 -13.64 11.32 -2.86
N TYR A 280 -14.65 11.78 -2.13
CA TYR A 280 -15.88 11.03 -1.89
C TYR A 280 -16.56 10.63 -3.20
N ARG A 281 -16.74 11.57 -4.14
CA ARG A 281 -17.32 11.29 -5.45
C ARG A 281 -16.52 10.25 -6.22
N MET A 282 -15.19 10.34 -6.21
CA MET A 282 -14.34 9.39 -6.94
C MET A 282 -14.44 7.96 -6.41
N ILE A 283 -14.63 7.80 -5.11
CA ILE A 283 -14.68 6.49 -4.44
C ILE A 283 -16.09 5.90 -4.43
N HIS A 284 -17.10 6.70 -4.07
CA HIS A 284 -18.44 6.21 -3.77
C HIS A 284 -19.51 6.52 -4.84
N GLU A 285 -19.33 7.56 -5.65
CA GLU A 285 -20.34 8.05 -6.60
C GLU A 285 -20.00 7.72 -8.08
N ARG A 286 -19.37 6.57 -8.33
CA ARG A 286 -18.98 6.11 -9.68
C ARG A 286 -19.48 4.72 -10.03
N ASN A 287 -20.51 4.25 -9.33
CA ASN A 287 -21.16 3.00 -9.66
C ASN A 287 -21.74 3.03 -11.09
N SER A 288 -21.63 1.91 -11.80
CA SER A 288 -22.22 1.78 -13.12
C SER A 288 -23.75 1.72 -13.04
N PHE A 289 -24.44 2.17 -14.08
CA PHE A 289 -25.91 2.07 -14.13
C PHE A 289 -26.40 0.60 -13.98
N PRO A 290 -25.79 -0.42 -14.62
CA PRO A 290 -26.11 -1.82 -14.35
C PRO A 290 -25.94 -2.24 -12.90
N ALA A 291 -24.88 -1.78 -12.22
CA ALA A 291 -24.66 -2.06 -10.79
C ALA A 291 -25.76 -1.44 -9.93
N MET A 292 -26.19 -0.22 -10.25
CA MET A 292 -27.30 0.46 -9.54
C MET A 292 -28.65 -0.24 -9.75
N LEU A 293 -28.93 -0.72 -10.96
CA LEU A 293 -30.13 -1.51 -11.21
C LEU A 293 -30.11 -2.84 -10.45
N LEU A 294 -28.97 -3.54 -10.45
CA LEU A 294 -28.80 -4.78 -9.70
C LEU A 294 -29.01 -4.55 -8.20
N GLN A 295 -28.44 -3.47 -7.65
CA GLN A 295 -28.65 -3.06 -6.27
C GLN A 295 -30.14 -2.83 -5.96
N GLY A 296 -30.86 -2.12 -6.82
CA GLY A 296 -32.32 -1.94 -6.67
C GLY A 296 -33.11 -3.26 -6.69
N MET A 297 -32.72 -4.21 -7.55
CA MET A 297 -33.33 -5.55 -7.58
C MET A 297 -33.07 -6.32 -6.28
N LEU A 298 -31.85 -6.27 -5.76
CA LEU A 298 -31.46 -6.94 -4.51
C LEU A 298 -32.20 -6.38 -3.29
N LEU A 299 -32.39 -5.06 -3.23
CA LEU A 299 -33.18 -4.42 -2.18
C LEU A 299 -34.67 -4.75 -2.30
N SER A 300 -35.18 -4.91 -3.52
CA SER A 300 -36.58 -5.31 -3.75
C SER A 300 -36.85 -6.77 -3.42
N SER A 301 -35.81 -7.61 -3.37
CA SER A 301 -35.91 -9.04 -3.04
C SER A 301 -35.43 -9.37 -1.62
N LEU A 302 -35.38 -8.37 -0.73
CA LEU A 302 -35.03 -8.59 0.66
C LEU A 302 -36.01 -9.54 1.34
N GLN A 303 -35.46 -10.39 2.18
CA GLN A 303 -36.20 -11.29 3.06
C GLN A 303 -35.75 -11.03 4.50
N LEU A 304 -36.68 -11.26 5.43
CA LEU A 304 -36.49 -11.07 6.86
C LEU A 304 -36.85 -12.35 7.60
N SER A 305 -36.12 -12.64 8.67
CA SER A 305 -36.51 -13.69 9.61
C SER A 305 -37.78 -13.27 10.36
N ASN A 306 -38.52 -14.25 10.88
CA ASN A 306 -39.80 -13.99 11.55
C ASN A 306 -39.67 -13.05 12.77
N ASP A 307 -38.50 -13.04 13.41
CA ASP A 307 -38.17 -12.18 14.55
C ASP A 307 -37.58 -10.82 14.13
N GLY A 308 -37.31 -10.61 12.83
CA GLY A 308 -36.78 -9.36 12.30
C GLY A 308 -35.30 -9.10 12.59
N HIS A 309 -34.53 -10.10 13.07
CA HIS A 309 -33.12 -9.94 13.44
C HIS A 309 -32.13 -10.31 12.31
N VAL A 310 -32.59 -11.02 11.28
CA VAL A 310 -31.78 -11.46 10.13
C VAL A 310 -32.39 -10.97 8.83
N ALA A 311 -31.58 -10.28 8.01
CA ALA A 311 -31.95 -9.85 6.66
C ALA A 311 -31.09 -10.54 5.61
N TRP A 312 -31.68 -10.94 4.49
CA TRP A 312 -30.91 -11.49 3.38
C TRP A 312 -31.48 -11.19 2.01
N THR A 313 -30.62 -11.30 1.01
CA THR A 313 -30.99 -11.26 -0.41
C THR A 313 -30.03 -12.11 -1.23
N SER A 314 -30.36 -12.31 -2.50
CA SER A 314 -29.65 -13.25 -3.38
C SER A 314 -29.46 -12.69 -4.78
N ILE A 315 -28.22 -12.74 -5.28
CA ILE A 315 -27.93 -12.49 -6.70
C ILE A 315 -28.30 -13.73 -7.50
N THR A 316 -29.37 -13.62 -8.29
CA THR A 316 -29.84 -14.71 -9.16
C THR A 316 -29.32 -14.55 -10.60
N LYS A 317 -29.31 -15.64 -11.37
CA LYS A 317 -28.99 -15.62 -12.80
C LYS A 317 -29.94 -14.74 -13.61
N GLU A 318 -31.21 -14.66 -13.21
CA GLU A 318 -32.20 -13.80 -13.87
C GLU A 318 -31.90 -12.31 -13.65
N MET A 319 -31.51 -11.92 -12.43
CA MET A 319 -31.09 -10.55 -12.15
C MET A 319 -29.87 -10.17 -12.99
N LEU A 320 -28.85 -11.03 -13.01
CA LEU A 320 -27.66 -10.81 -13.83
C LEU A 320 -28.01 -10.70 -15.32
N LYS A 321 -28.89 -11.56 -15.83
CA LYS A 321 -29.38 -11.47 -17.22
C LYS A 321 -30.05 -10.13 -17.52
N LYS A 322 -30.85 -9.58 -16.60
CA LYS A 322 -31.53 -8.28 -16.77
C LYS A 322 -30.55 -7.11 -16.86
N VAL A 323 -29.39 -7.20 -16.20
CA VAL A 323 -28.38 -6.13 -16.16
C VAL A 323 -27.18 -6.35 -17.10
N GLY A 324 -27.17 -7.45 -17.87
CA GLY A 324 -26.14 -7.69 -18.90
C GLY A 324 -25.03 -8.69 -18.52
N TYR A 325 -25.27 -9.58 -17.55
CA TYR A 325 -24.39 -10.63 -17.00
C TYR A 325 -23.10 -10.17 -16.32
N THR A 326 -22.34 -9.28 -16.98
CA THR A 326 -21.06 -8.78 -16.46
C THR A 326 -21.30 -7.46 -15.74
N VAL A 327 -21.38 -7.51 -14.42
CA VAL A 327 -21.52 -6.33 -13.57
C VAL A 327 -20.45 -6.37 -12.49
N GLU A 328 -19.58 -5.36 -12.50
CA GLU A 328 -18.78 -5.01 -11.33
C GLU A 328 -19.74 -4.52 -10.25
N PHE A 329 -19.93 -5.34 -9.22
CA PHE A 329 -20.86 -5.09 -8.14
C PHE A 329 -20.16 -5.37 -6.82
N GLU A 330 -20.20 -4.38 -5.92
CA GLU A 330 -19.61 -4.47 -4.59
C GLU A 330 -20.67 -4.91 -3.57
N PRO A 331 -20.58 -6.14 -3.03
CA PRO A 331 -21.54 -6.66 -2.04
C PRO A 331 -21.76 -5.76 -0.83
N GLU A 332 -20.70 -5.06 -0.38
CA GLU A 332 -20.74 -4.22 0.81
C GLU A 332 -21.82 -3.13 0.72
N SER A 333 -22.08 -2.62 -0.49
CA SER A 333 -23.09 -1.58 -0.71
C SER A 333 -24.49 -2.01 -0.25
N VAL A 334 -24.90 -3.25 -0.56
CA VAL A 334 -26.21 -3.80 -0.19
C VAL A 334 -26.19 -4.34 1.24
N LEU A 335 -25.10 -4.99 1.66
CA LEU A 335 -24.96 -5.48 3.04
C LEU A 335 -25.05 -4.33 4.07
N SER A 336 -24.43 -3.18 3.77
CA SER A 336 -24.48 -1.99 4.61
C SER A 336 -25.90 -1.41 4.69
N MET A 337 -26.64 -1.37 3.58
CA MET A 337 -28.05 -0.95 3.56
C MET A 337 -28.97 -1.92 4.32
N MET A 338 -28.72 -3.24 4.23
CA MET A 338 -29.47 -4.21 5.03
C MET A 338 -29.19 -4.02 6.53
N ARG A 339 -27.95 -3.72 6.90
CA ARG A 339 -27.60 -3.39 8.28
C ARG A 339 -28.22 -2.10 8.79
N SER A 340 -28.60 -1.16 7.92
CA SER A 340 -29.26 0.07 8.38
C SER A 340 -30.74 -0.12 8.75
N ILE A 341 -31.31 -1.30 8.50
CA ILE A 341 -32.64 -1.67 8.98
C ILE A 341 -32.59 -1.78 10.52
N GLU A 342 -33.58 -1.18 11.18
CA GLU A 342 -33.77 -1.24 12.63
C GLU A 342 -34.00 -2.68 13.08
N GLY A 343 -33.37 -3.10 14.18
CA GLY A 343 -33.49 -4.47 14.73
C GLY A 343 -32.58 -5.52 14.07
N ILE A 344 -32.01 -5.28 12.88
CA ILE A 344 -31.14 -6.27 12.23
C ILE A 344 -29.81 -6.45 12.95
N ASP A 345 -29.51 -7.69 13.31
CA ASP A 345 -28.24 -8.13 13.89
C ASP A 345 -27.32 -8.75 12.83
N VAL A 346 -27.88 -9.46 11.84
CA VAL A 346 -27.13 -10.16 10.79
C VAL A 346 -27.70 -9.87 9.41
N ALA A 347 -26.83 -9.57 8.44
CA ALA A 347 -27.16 -9.34 7.04
C ALA A 347 -26.39 -10.31 6.15
N LEU A 348 -27.09 -10.95 5.19
CA LEU A 348 -26.51 -11.96 4.30
C LEU A 348 -26.73 -11.62 2.83
N LEU A 349 -25.70 -11.86 2.01
CA LEU A 349 -25.83 -11.85 0.56
C LEU A 349 -25.38 -13.19 -0.02
N PHE A 350 -26.31 -13.88 -0.64
CA PHE A 350 -26.06 -15.12 -1.37
C PHE A 350 -25.80 -14.83 -2.85
N ARG A 351 -24.86 -15.53 -3.47
CA ARG A 351 -24.57 -15.42 -4.90
C ARG A 351 -24.34 -16.80 -5.49
N ASP A 352 -25.13 -17.15 -6.49
CA ASP A 352 -24.93 -18.35 -7.29
C ASP A 352 -23.69 -18.17 -8.18
N LEU A 353 -22.67 -19.01 -7.97
CA LEU A 353 -21.43 -19.04 -8.76
C LEU A 353 -21.49 -20.03 -9.93
N GLY A 354 -22.59 -20.78 -10.08
CA GLY A 354 -22.69 -21.95 -10.95
C GLY A 354 -22.11 -23.21 -10.29
N GLU A 355 -22.25 -24.35 -10.98
CA GLU A 355 -21.74 -25.66 -10.55
C GLU A 355 -22.16 -26.06 -9.12
N ASP A 356 -23.40 -25.76 -8.74
CA ASP A 356 -23.92 -25.99 -7.39
C ASP A 356 -23.03 -25.36 -6.31
N LYS A 357 -22.51 -24.14 -6.53
CA LYS A 357 -21.73 -23.39 -5.54
C LYS A 357 -22.38 -22.05 -5.26
N ILE A 358 -22.65 -21.80 -3.98
CA ILE A 358 -23.20 -20.54 -3.49
C ILE A 358 -22.15 -19.83 -2.64
N LYS A 359 -21.79 -18.61 -3.02
CA LYS A 359 -21.00 -17.71 -2.16
C LYS A 359 -21.93 -17.00 -1.20
N VAL A 360 -21.59 -17.02 0.09
CA VAL A 360 -22.32 -16.30 1.14
C VAL A 360 -21.40 -15.25 1.73
N ASN A 361 -21.90 -14.03 1.83
CA ASN A 361 -21.22 -12.93 2.51
C ASN A 361 -22.03 -12.56 3.75
N PHE A 362 -21.37 -12.48 4.89
CA PHE A 362 -21.99 -12.22 6.18
C PHE A 362 -21.55 -10.85 6.69
N ARG A 363 -22.48 -10.10 7.25
CA ARG A 363 -22.18 -8.95 8.10
C ARG A 363 -23.02 -8.97 9.35
N SER A 364 -22.48 -8.48 10.45
CA SER A 364 -23.24 -8.29 11.69
C SER A 364 -23.12 -6.90 12.29
N LYS A 365 -24.03 -6.58 13.22
CA LYS A 365 -23.84 -5.50 14.19
C LYS A 365 -23.13 -6.03 15.43
N SER A 366 -22.06 -5.30 15.81
CA SER A 366 -21.26 -5.32 17.04
C SER A 366 -21.01 -6.66 17.78
N GLU A 367 -22.06 -7.35 18.23
CA GLU A 367 -21.94 -8.47 19.15
C GLU A 367 -21.86 -9.83 18.46
N VAL A 368 -22.55 -10.00 17.34
CA VAL A 368 -22.67 -11.32 16.69
C VAL A 368 -21.40 -11.66 15.90
N ASP A 369 -20.79 -12.81 16.22
CA ASP A 369 -19.59 -13.31 15.54
C ASP A 369 -19.95 -14.14 14.29
N VAL A 370 -20.00 -13.49 13.13
CA VAL A 370 -20.30 -14.17 11.87
C VAL A 370 -19.13 -15.00 11.32
N CYS A 371 -17.91 -14.83 11.85
CA CYS A 371 -16.78 -15.66 11.47
C CYS A 371 -16.97 -17.11 11.93
N GLN A 372 -17.49 -17.30 13.14
CA GLN A 372 -17.79 -18.65 13.66
C GLN A 372 -18.80 -19.40 12.77
N ILE A 373 -19.80 -18.70 12.22
CA ILE A 373 -20.74 -19.30 11.28
C ILE A 373 -20.05 -19.67 9.97
N ALA A 374 -19.26 -18.75 9.40
CA ALA A 374 -18.55 -19.01 8.15
C ALA A 374 -17.58 -20.21 8.28
N GLN A 375 -16.91 -20.36 9.41
CA GLN A 375 -15.98 -21.47 9.69
C GLN A 375 -16.66 -22.84 9.68
N LYS A 376 -17.93 -22.94 10.12
CA LYS A 376 -18.72 -24.20 9.99
C LYS A 376 -18.87 -24.65 8.53
N PHE A 377 -18.73 -23.72 7.60
CA PHE A 377 -18.85 -23.93 6.16
C PHE A 377 -17.51 -23.80 5.43
N ASN A 378 -16.39 -24.07 6.10
CA ASN A 378 -15.03 -23.94 5.56
C ASN A 378 -14.72 -22.54 5.01
N GLY A 379 -15.37 -21.50 5.55
CA GLY A 379 -15.09 -20.10 5.28
C GLY A 379 -14.29 -19.45 6.40
N GLY A 380 -14.34 -18.12 6.44
CA GLY A 380 -13.66 -17.33 7.47
C GLY A 380 -13.83 -15.83 7.25
N GLY A 381 -13.12 -15.05 8.06
CA GLY A 381 -13.12 -13.59 8.04
C GLY A 381 -12.97 -13.01 9.44
N HIS A 382 -13.54 -11.84 9.65
CA HIS A 382 -13.56 -11.15 10.94
C HIS A 382 -14.90 -11.33 11.64
N LYS A 383 -14.92 -11.05 12.95
CA LYS A 383 -16.11 -11.15 13.81
C LYS A 383 -17.36 -10.52 13.18
N GLN A 384 -17.21 -9.37 12.52
CA GLN A 384 -18.32 -8.60 11.93
C GLN A 384 -18.49 -8.78 10.42
N ALA A 385 -17.57 -9.48 9.76
CA ALA A 385 -17.50 -9.57 8.31
C ALA A 385 -16.80 -10.86 7.88
N ALA A 386 -17.58 -11.82 7.36
CA ALA A 386 -17.06 -13.12 6.95
C ALA A 386 -17.64 -13.57 5.61
N GLY A 387 -17.11 -14.66 5.07
CA GLY A 387 -17.63 -15.28 3.86
C GLY A 387 -17.27 -16.76 3.74
N CYS A 388 -18.09 -17.50 3.00
CA CYS A 388 -17.85 -18.90 2.67
C CYS A 388 -18.38 -19.24 1.27
N VAL A 389 -17.98 -20.38 0.75
CA VAL A 389 -18.55 -20.97 -0.48
C VAL A 389 -19.07 -22.35 -0.12
N ILE A 390 -20.36 -22.59 -0.37
CA ILE A 390 -21.08 -23.79 0.02
C ILE A 390 -21.56 -24.52 -1.23
N THR A 391 -21.36 -25.83 -1.27
CA THR A 391 -21.89 -26.68 -2.33
C THR A 391 -23.38 -26.94 -2.08
N GLY A 392 -24.23 -26.64 -3.06
CA GLY A 392 -25.68 -26.79 -2.99
C GLY A 392 -26.43 -25.87 -3.95
N ASN A 393 -27.74 -26.09 -4.06
CA ASN A 393 -28.64 -25.12 -4.67
C ASN A 393 -28.94 -23.97 -3.68
N LEU A 394 -29.41 -22.83 -4.21
CA LEU A 394 -29.62 -21.60 -3.44
C LEU A 394 -30.55 -21.80 -2.23
N GLU A 395 -31.69 -22.46 -2.43
CA GLU A 395 -32.72 -22.65 -1.39
C GLU A 395 -32.18 -23.48 -0.23
N MET A 396 -31.56 -24.63 -0.53
CA MET A 396 -30.95 -25.50 0.48
C MET A 396 -29.84 -24.78 1.26
N VAL A 397 -29.00 -23.99 0.58
CA VAL A 397 -27.93 -23.24 1.24
C VAL A 397 -28.50 -22.12 2.12
N GLN A 398 -29.54 -21.43 1.67
CA GLN A 398 -30.22 -20.40 2.46
C GLN A 398 -30.79 -21.01 3.74
N GLU A 399 -31.54 -22.09 3.65
CA GLU A 399 -32.12 -22.77 4.83
C GLU A 399 -31.04 -23.20 5.83
N MET A 400 -29.99 -23.88 5.35
CA MET A 400 -28.92 -24.38 6.20
C MET A 400 -28.15 -23.27 6.92
N VAL A 401 -27.86 -22.17 6.21
CA VAL A 401 -27.15 -21.01 6.79
C VAL A 401 -28.04 -20.28 7.79
N LEU A 402 -29.31 -20.04 7.45
CA LEU A 402 -30.26 -19.37 8.33
C LEU A 402 -30.49 -20.17 9.61
N GLN A 403 -30.63 -21.50 9.53
CA GLN A 403 -30.76 -22.35 10.71
C GLN A 403 -29.56 -22.18 11.67
N ASN A 404 -28.34 -22.21 11.14
CA ASN A 404 -27.13 -22.03 11.96
C ASN A 404 -27.05 -20.64 12.62
N ILE A 405 -27.56 -19.60 11.96
CA ILE A 405 -27.61 -18.24 12.52
C ILE A 405 -28.65 -18.17 13.63
N MET A 406 -29.85 -18.71 13.42
CA MET A 406 -30.91 -18.72 14.43
C MET A 406 -30.51 -19.48 15.70
N GLU A 407 -29.84 -20.63 15.54
CA GLU A 407 -29.28 -21.40 16.66
C GLU A 407 -28.26 -20.58 17.47
N MET A 408 -27.41 -19.82 16.80
CA MET A 408 -26.39 -18.99 17.45
C MET A 408 -27.00 -17.77 18.18
N LEU A 409 -28.10 -17.21 17.65
CA LEU A 409 -28.79 -16.08 18.26
C LEU A 409 -29.69 -16.49 19.45
N ASN A 410 -29.76 -17.78 19.81
CA ASN A 410 -30.58 -18.33 20.89
C ASN A 410 -32.09 -18.03 20.78
N TYR A 411 -32.61 -17.87 19.55
CA TYR A 411 -34.05 -17.75 19.32
C TYR A 411 -34.67 -19.14 19.17
N TYR A 412 -35.10 -19.72 20.30
CA TYR A 412 -36.02 -20.86 20.37
C TYR A 412 -37.33 -20.45 21.05
#